data_AF-A0A2P6NGR3-F1
#
_entry.id   AF-A0A2P6NGR3-F1
#
_cell.length_a   1.000
_cell.length_b   1.000
_cell.length_c   1.000
_cell.angle_alpha   90.00
_cell.angle_beta   90.00
_cell.angle_gamma   90.00
#
_symmetry.space_group_name_H-M   'P 1'
#
loop_
_entity.id
_entity.type
_entity.pdbx_description
1 polymer ?
#
loop_
_entity_poly.entity_id
_entity_poly.type
_entity_poly.pdbx_seq_one_letter_code
_entity_poly.pdbx_strand_id
1 'polypeptide(L)'
;MGPSFELRETRGRSTIRIGRSLSCKPDSEVEGLISDFLSEIDKSRETRKWIEEWMVDQMVFSLTKDKLNYASLPCSSFCPMRHQRCYIAEGELEELRSWIDDNARVIFVPQWIRDHFVLLLRRAGNWTIFDSFGSKSTVRLEDIWDTLTTFYKSKIVKPRIISEKHRPRPAVQLQLDDYTCGVWLHAFLKKYVNVGDLFDLNHMVPLQPDIALVRQEYFDTLTHILTEKMD
;
A
#
# COMPACT_ATOMS: atom_id res chain seq x y z
N MET A 1 -23.36 -15.57 8.41
CA MET A 1 -22.93 -14.91 7.16
C MET A 1 -22.31 -13.59 7.57
N GLY A 2 -21.01 -13.39 7.35
CA GLY A 2 -20.35 -12.11 7.67
C GLY A 2 -20.74 -11.03 6.65
N PRO A 3 -20.58 -9.73 6.98
CA PRO A 3 -20.87 -8.65 6.05
C PRO A 3 -20.00 -8.79 4.78
N SER A 4 -20.60 -8.52 3.61
CA SER A 4 -19.90 -8.51 2.32
C SER A 4 -18.92 -7.33 2.28
N PHE A 5 -17.66 -7.59 1.89
CA PHE A 5 -16.64 -6.58 1.63
C PHE A 5 -16.97 -5.89 0.30
N GLU A 6 -17.72 -4.78 0.34
CA GLU A 6 -18.08 -4.01 -0.85
C GLU A 6 -17.00 -2.97 -1.16
N LEU A 7 -16.13 -3.31 -2.11
CA LEU A 7 -15.09 -2.44 -2.65
C LEU A 7 -15.68 -1.43 -3.64
N ARG A 8 -15.36 -0.15 -3.48
CA ARG A 8 -15.71 0.90 -4.45
C ARG A 8 -14.48 1.70 -4.85
N GLU A 9 -14.40 2.04 -6.13
CA GLU A 9 -13.40 2.97 -6.67
C GLU A 9 -13.68 4.39 -6.15
N THR A 10 -12.74 4.99 -5.44
CA THR A 10 -12.87 6.35 -4.90
C THR A 10 -12.41 7.39 -5.93
N ARG A 11 -13.37 8.01 -6.63
CA ARG A 11 -13.10 9.07 -7.62
C ARG A 11 -13.19 10.45 -7.01
N GLY A 12 -12.29 11.34 -7.39
CA GLY A 12 -12.48 12.78 -7.09
C GLY A 12 -11.68 13.69 -8.00
N ARG A 13 -11.42 14.92 -7.53
CA ARG A 13 -11.12 16.06 -8.40
C ARG A 13 -9.64 16.39 -8.59
N SER A 14 -8.74 15.74 -7.84
CA SER A 14 -7.33 16.12 -7.79
C SER A 14 -6.42 14.92 -7.55
N THR A 15 -5.57 14.65 -8.53
CA THR A 15 -4.45 13.70 -8.44
C THR A 15 -3.19 14.49 -8.74
N ILE A 16 -2.12 14.19 -8.01
CA ILE A 16 -0.82 14.82 -8.17
C ILE A 16 0.08 13.84 -8.92
N ARG A 17 0.48 14.22 -10.11
CA ARG A 17 1.52 13.53 -10.88
C ARG A 17 2.88 14.07 -10.43
N ILE A 18 3.74 13.19 -9.93
CA ILE A 18 5.13 13.54 -9.63
C ILE A 18 6.03 12.53 -10.33
N GLY A 19 6.78 13.01 -11.32
CA GLY A 19 7.55 12.17 -12.22
C GLY A 19 6.68 11.19 -12.98
N ARG A 20 6.88 9.89 -12.73
CA ARG A 20 6.17 8.77 -13.37
C ARG A 20 5.28 7.98 -12.38
N SER A 21 4.98 8.58 -11.22
CA SER A 21 4.07 8.04 -10.21
C SER A 21 2.85 8.95 -10.07
N LEU A 22 1.75 8.37 -9.57
CA LEU A 22 0.52 9.09 -9.23
C LEU A 22 0.27 9.00 -7.73
N SER A 23 -0.06 10.14 -7.14
CA SER A 23 -0.61 10.26 -5.80
C SER A 23 -1.98 10.91 -5.90
N CYS A 24 -2.89 10.51 -5.05
CA CYS A 24 -4.12 11.23 -4.82
C CYS A 24 -3.87 12.47 -3.94
N LYS A 25 -4.67 13.53 -4.12
CA LYS A 25 -4.73 14.61 -3.15
C LYS A 25 -5.63 14.17 -1.98
N PRO A 26 -5.21 14.38 -0.71
CA PRO A 26 -6.10 14.19 0.43
C PRO A 26 -7.30 15.12 0.32
N ASP A 27 -8.44 14.70 0.85
CA ASP A 27 -9.57 15.59 1.04
C ASP A 27 -9.46 16.37 2.35
N SER A 28 -10.41 17.27 2.62
CA SER A 28 -10.36 18.12 3.82
C SER A 28 -10.41 17.34 5.13
N GLU A 29 -10.99 16.14 5.14
CA GLU A 29 -11.01 15.28 6.32
C GLU A 29 -9.61 14.73 6.59
N VAL A 30 -8.95 14.22 5.55
CA VAL A 30 -7.56 13.75 5.64
C VAL A 30 -6.59 14.89 5.96
N GLU A 31 -6.80 16.09 5.42
CA GLU A 31 -6.01 17.29 5.76
C GLU A 31 -6.12 17.64 7.26
N GLY A 32 -7.32 17.53 7.85
CA GLY A 32 -7.52 17.71 9.29
C GLY A 32 -6.78 16.66 10.13
N LEU A 33 -6.84 15.40 9.73
CA LEU A 33 -6.14 14.29 10.41
C LEU A 33 -4.62 14.42 10.35
N ILE A 34 -4.09 14.93 9.24
CA ILE A 34 -2.66 15.26 9.10
C ILE A 34 -2.26 16.31 10.15
N SER A 35 -3.05 17.36 10.32
CA SER A 35 -2.82 18.41 11.32
C SER A 35 -2.85 17.84 12.74
N ASP A 36 -3.85 17.03 13.06
CA ASP A 36 -3.98 16.39 14.37
C ASP A 36 -2.79 15.45 14.65
N PHE A 37 -2.40 14.66 13.65
CA PHE A 37 -1.23 13.77 13.75
C PHE A 37 0.06 14.53 14.06
N LEU A 38 0.34 15.63 13.36
CA LEU A 38 1.52 16.45 13.59
C LEU A 38 1.55 17.04 15.01
N SER A 39 0.37 17.38 15.55
CA SER A 39 0.24 17.88 16.93
C SER A 39 0.49 16.82 18.01
N GLU A 40 0.34 15.54 17.69
CA GLU A 40 0.43 14.41 18.63
C GLU A 40 1.53 13.40 18.28
N ILE A 41 2.56 13.85 17.58
CA ILE A 41 3.53 12.92 16.97
C ILE A 41 4.34 12.14 18.00
N ASP A 42 4.72 12.77 19.11
CA ASP A 42 5.48 12.12 20.19
C ASP A 42 4.67 11.00 20.84
N LYS A 43 3.36 11.23 21.08
CA LYS A 43 2.44 10.19 21.57
C LYS A 43 2.24 9.06 20.55
N SER A 44 2.22 9.39 19.26
CA SER A 44 2.01 8.41 18.19
C SER A 44 3.20 7.44 18.04
N ARG A 45 4.41 7.89 18.39
CA ARG A 45 5.64 7.07 18.41
C ARG A 45 5.62 6.02 19.52
N GLU A 46 5.13 6.38 20.71
CA GLU A 46 5.17 5.55 21.92
C GLU A 46 4.00 4.55 22.04
N THR A 47 2.97 4.69 21.21
CA THR A 47 1.71 3.94 21.34
C THR A 47 1.59 2.77 20.36
N ARG A 48 0.75 1.79 20.72
CA ARG A 48 0.23 0.73 19.82
C ARG A 48 -0.79 1.30 18.81
N LYS A 49 -0.54 2.51 18.30
CA LYS A 49 -1.45 3.19 17.38
C LYS A 49 -1.34 2.57 16.00
N TRP A 50 -2.49 2.23 15.42
CA TRP A 50 -2.57 1.73 14.05
C TRP A 50 -2.07 2.79 13.08
N ILE A 51 -1.33 2.34 12.07
CA ILE A 51 -1.03 3.19 10.93
C ILE A 51 -2.33 3.38 10.14
N GLU A 52 -2.61 4.60 9.70
CA GLU A 52 -3.80 4.92 8.90
C GLU A 52 -3.50 4.83 7.40
N GLU A 53 -4.53 4.62 6.58
CA GLU A 53 -4.38 4.39 5.14
C GLU A 53 -3.71 5.57 4.43
N TRP A 54 -4.06 6.81 4.80
CA TRP A 54 -3.45 8.01 4.23
C TRP A 54 -1.95 8.10 4.54
N MET A 55 -1.52 7.59 5.70
CA MET A 55 -0.10 7.55 6.07
C MET A 55 0.64 6.57 5.16
N VAL A 56 0.05 5.39 4.93
CA VAL A 56 0.60 4.39 3.99
C VAL A 56 0.72 5.01 2.61
N ASP A 57 -0.30 5.72 2.14
CA ASP A 57 -0.32 6.38 0.84
C ASP A 57 0.84 7.38 0.68
N GLN A 58 1.05 8.27 1.67
CA GLN A 58 2.18 9.21 1.65
C GLN A 58 3.54 8.49 1.62
N MET A 59 3.66 7.38 2.36
CA MET A 59 4.91 6.65 2.49
C MET A 59 5.26 5.85 1.25
N VAL A 60 4.30 5.13 0.66
CA VAL A 60 4.51 4.44 -0.62
C VAL A 60 4.89 5.45 -1.69
N PHE A 61 4.16 6.57 -1.75
CA PHE A 61 4.45 7.64 -2.69
C PHE A 61 5.88 8.20 -2.54
N SER A 62 6.31 8.49 -1.31
CA SER A 62 7.66 9.02 -1.04
C SER A 62 8.77 8.07 -1.51
N LEU A 63 8.56 6.76 -1.37
CA LEU A 63 9.52 5.74 -1.82
C LEU A 63 9.57 5.58 -3.35
N THR A 64 8.49 5.88 -4.06
CA THR A 64 8.39 5.62 -5.51
C THR A 64 8.52 6.86 -6.38
N LYS A 65 8.28 8.07 -5.87
CA LYS A 65 8.17 9.31 -6.66
C LYS A 65 9.37 9.57 -7.59
N ASP A 66 10.57 9.22 -7.16
CA ASP A 66 11.82 9.47 -7.91
C ASP A 66 12.32 8.24 -8.70
N LYS A 67 11.54 7.15 -8.73
CA LYS A 67 11.95 5.88 -9.34
C LYS A 67 11.28 5.68 -10.69
N LEU A 68 12.06 5.72 -11.77
CA LEU A 68 11.57 5.73 -13.16
C LEU A 68 10.64 4.56 -13.56
N ASN A 69 10.82 3.40 -12.95
CA ASN A 69 10.08 2.16 -13.28
C ASN A 69 9.03 1.78 -12.23
N TYR A 70 8.81 2.64 -11.22
CA TYR A 70 7.89 2.34 -10.13
C TYR A 70 6.64 3.21 -10.23
N ALA A 71 5.52 2.62 -9.85
CA ALA A 71 4.27 3.31 -9.65
C ALA A 71 3.58 2.80 -8.38
N SER A 72 2.71 3.62 -7.81
CA SER A 72 1.88 3.27 -6.67
C SER A 72 0.42 3.58 -6.95
N LEU A 73 -0.48 2.74 -6.47
CA LEU A 73 -1.89 3.05 -6.34
C LEU A 73 -2.20 3.27 -4.87
N PRO A 74 -2.86 4.37 -4.50
CA PRO A 74 -3.21 4.63 -3.10
C PRO A 74 -4.17 3.57 -2.55
N CYS A 75 -3.94 3.16 -1.31
CA CYS A 75 -4.77 2.26 -0.51
C CYS A 75 -6.22 2.76 -0.45
N SER A 76 -6.38 4.04 -0.17
CA SER A 76 -7.69 4.72 -0.06
C SER A 76 -8.51 4.76 -1.37
N SER A 77 -7.91 4.40 -2.50
CA SER A 77 -8.61 4.37 -3.80
C SER A 77 -9.53 3.16 -3.96
N PHE A 78 -9.33 2.12 -3.15
CA PHE A 78 -10.05 0.85 -3.18
C PHE A 78 -10.33 0.38 -1.75
N CYS A 79 -11.26 1.04 -1.07
CA CYS A 79 -11.58 0.76 0.32
C CYS A 79 -13.11 0.59 0.52
N PRO A 80 -13.57 -0.26 1.46
CA PRO A 80 -14.98 -0.29 1.83
C PRO A 80 -15.45 1.10 2.24
N MET A 81 -16.71 1.43 1.94
CA MET A 81 -17.33 2.76 2.05
C MET A 81 -17.21 3.52 3.39
N ARG A 82 -16.59 2.93 4.42
CA ARG A 82 -16.46 3.46 5.78
C ARG A 82 -15.13 4.14 6.09
N HIS A 83 -14.20 4.26 5.14
CA HIS A 83 -12.90 4.86 5.42
C HIS A 83 -12.61 6.15 4.65
N GLN A 84 -11.64 6.88 5.20
CA GLN A 84 -11.14 8.20 4.80
C GLN A 84 -10.64 8.18 3.35
N ARG A 85 -10.95 9.22 2.58
CA ARG A 85 -10.86 9.15 1.11
C ARG A 85 -9.71 9.99 0.58
N CYS A 86 -8.89 9.36 -0.25
CA CYS A 86 -8.13 10.09 -1.25
C CYS A 86 -8.65 9.78 -2.65
N TYR A 87 -8.52 10.75 -3.54
CA TYR A 87 -9.24 10.75 -4.80
C TYR A 87 -8.31 10.56 -6.01
N ILE A 88 -8.65 9.60 -6.89
CA ILE A 88 -8.05 9.48 -8.23
C ILE A 88 -8.95 10.19 -9.25
N ALA A 89 -8.37 11.05 -10.08
CA ALA A 89 -9.04 11.72 -11.18
C ALA A 89 -9.28 10.73 -12.33
N GLU A 90 -10.42 10.85 -13.02
CA GLU A 90 -10.85 9.87 -14.04
C GLU A 90 -9.85 9.69 -15.19
N GLY A 91 -9.21 10.79 -15.65
CA GLY A 91 -8.17 10.73 -16.69
C GLY A 91 -6.89 10.01 -16.24
N GLU A 92 -6.53 10.12 -14.95
CA GLU A 92 -5.34 9.48 -14.38
C GLU A 92 -5.56 7.98 -14.16
N LEU A 93 -6.81 7.57 -13.97
CA LEU A 93 -7.16 6.15 -13.85
C LEU A 93 -6.92 5.38 -15.16
N GLU A 94 -7.18 6.00 -16.32
CA GLU A 94 -6.84 5.44 -17.63
C GLU A 94 -5.32 5.25 -17.77
N GLU A 95 -4.53 6.23 -17.32
CA GLU A 95 -3.07 6.14 -17.32
C GLU A 95 -2.56 5.06 -16.36
N LEU A 96 -3.11 4.96 -15.14
CA LEU A 96 -2.78 3.86 -14.21
C LEU A 96 -3.07 2.49 -14.80
N ARG A 97 -4.19 2.34 -15.53
CA ARG A 97 -4.50 1.11 -16.26
C ARG A 97 -3.45 0.81 -17.32
N SER A 98 -2.99 1.82 -18.07
CA SER A 98 -1.92 1.64 -19.06
C SER A 98 -0.61 1.18 -18.43
N TRP A 99 -0.26 1.67 -17.23
CA TRP A 99 0.94 1.26 -16.52
C TRP A 99 0.87 -0.18 -16.04
N ILE A 100 -0.33 -0.61 -15.65
CA ILE A 100 -0.61 -1.99 -15.30
C ILE A 100 -0.51 -2.94 -16.50
N ASP A 101 -0.62 -2.46 -17.73
CA ASP A 101 -0.34 -3.29 -18.90
C ASP A 101 1.17 -3.28 -19.27
N ASP A 102 1.96 -2.36 -18.71
CA ASP A 102 3.41 -2.25 -18.92
C ASP A 102 4.19 -3.27 -18.07
N ASN A 103 4.82 -4.25 -18.72
CA ASN A 103 5.60 -5.28 -18.05
C ASN A 103 6.98 -4.81 -17.55
N ALA A 104 7.46 -3.65 -18.02
CA ALA A 104 8.70 -3.06 -17.54
C ALA A 104 8.53 -2.35 -16.19
N ARG A 105 7.29 -2.13 -15.75
CA ARG A 105 6.97 -1.42 -14.51
C ARG A 105 6.76 -2.34 -13.32
N VAL A 106 7.14 -1.81 -12.16
CA VAL A 106 6.84 -2.32 -10.83
C VAL A 106 5.72 -1.48 -10.25
N ILE A 107 4.66 -2.12 -9.77
CA ILE A 107 3.48 -1.40 -9.25
C ILE A 107 3.16 -1.89 -7.86
N PHE A 108 3.06 -0.95 -6.93
CA PHE A 108 2.66 -1.18 -5.55
C PHE A 108 1.22 -0.76 -5.34
N VAL A 109 0.42 -1.64 -4.75
CA VAL A 109 -0.98 -1.37 -4.42
C VAL A 109 -1.18 -1.82 -2.96
N PRO A 110 -0.86 -0.97 -1.97
CA PRO A 110 -1.28 -1.20 -0.60
C PRO A 110 -2.80 -1.33 -0.55
N GLN A 111 -3.32 -2.21 0.30
CA GLN A 111 -4.74 -2.49 0.46
C GLN A 111 -5.07 -2.72 1.94
N TRP A 112 -6.16 -2.14 2.40
CA TRP A 112 -6.75 -2.41 3.70
C TRP A 112 -7.89 -3.42 3.55
N ILE A 113 -7.68 -4.62 4.06
CA ILE A 113 -8.64 -5.72 3.91
C ILE A 113 -8.85 -6.38 5.27
N ARG A 114 -10.10 -6.35 5.75
CA ARG A 114 -10.50 -6.98 7.03
C ARG A 114 -9.61 -6.54 8.20
N ASP A 115 -9.44 -5.23 8.36
CA ASP A 115 -8.62 -4.62 9.42
C ASP A 115 -7.14 -5.03 9.35
N HIS A 116 -6.60 -5.19 8.14
CA HIS A 116 -5.21 -5.58 7.94
C HIS A 116 -4.65 -4.99 6.65
N PHE A 117 -3.41 -4.51 6.70
CA PHE A 117 -2.70 -4.06 5.50
C PHE A 117 -2.03 -5.23 4.79
N VAL A 118 -2.30 -5.32 3.50
CA VAL A 118 -1.55 -6.16 2.55
C VAL A 118 -1.03 -5.29 1.42
N LEU A 119 0.02 -5.76 0.74
CA LEU A 119 0.56 -5.09 -0.42
C LEU A 119 0.46 -6.01 -1.63
N LEU A 120 -0.27 -5.58 -2.65
CA LEU A 120 -0.20 -6.21 -3.96
C LEU A 120 0.96 -5.59 -4.72
N LEU A 121 1.84 -6.45 -5.24
CA LEU A 121 2.98 -6.07 -6.03
C LEU A 121 2.86 -6.69 -7.42
N ARG A 122 2.86 -5.84 -8.45
CA ARG A 122 2.94 -6.27 -9.85
C ARG A 122 4.35 -6.07 -10.40
N ARG A 123 4.93 -7.11 -10.99
CA ARG A 123 6.21 -7.05 -11.71
C ARG A 123 6.23 -8.05 -12.84
N ALA A 124 6.73 -7.64 -14.02
CA ALA A 124 6.84 -8.49 -15.20
C ALA A 124 5.51 -9.23 -15.53
N GLY A 125 4.38 -8.54 -15.38
CA GLY A 125 3.04 -9.11 -15.61
C GLY A 125 2.48 -10.01 -14.52
N ASN A 126 3.25 -10.31 -13.46
CA ASN A 126 2.82 -11.19 -12.38
C ASN A 126 2.42 -10.39 -11.14
N TRP A 127 1.39 -10.87 -10.45
CA TRP A 127 0.97 -10.32 -9.16
C TRP A 127 1.45 -11.21 -8.01
N THR A 128 1.99 -10.55 -7.00
CA THR A 128 2.47 -11.12 -5.74
C THR A 128 1.83 -10.37 -4.58
N ILE A 129 1.69 -11.01 -3.43
CA ILE A 129 1.00 -10.46 -2.26
C ILE A 129 1.96 -10.49 -1.08
N PHE A 130 2.42 -9.32 -0.66
CA PHE A 130 3.07 -9.23 0.64
C PHE A 130 2.00 -9.12 1.73
N ASP A 131 2.05 -10.06 2.67
CA ASP A 131 1.23 -10.09 3.87
C ASP A 131 2.11 -10.50 5.04
N SER A 132 2.21 -9.63 6.05
CA SER A 132 3.04 -9.83 7.24
C SER A 132 2.56 -10.98 8.12
N PHE A 133 1.30 -11.39 8.05
CA PHE A 133 0.82 -12.61 8.72
C PHE A 133 1.13 -13.90 7.93
N GLY A 134 1.52 -13.78 6.67
CA GLY A 134 1.89 -14.92 5.82
C GLY A 134 0.79 -15.99 5.78
N SER A 135 1.12 -17.21 6.22
CA SER A 135 0.20 -18.35 6.26
C SER A 135 -0.94 -18.23 7.30
N LYS A 136 -0.85 -17.26 8.22
CA LYS A 136 -1.91 -16.96 9.21
C LYS A 136 -2.85 -15.84 8.78
N SER A 137 -2.64 -15.30 7.58
CA SER A 137 -3.47 -14.22 7.04
C SER A 137 -4.95 -14.60 6.98
N THR A 138 -5.80 -13.66 7.41
CA THR A 138 -7.26 -13.74 7.27
C THR A 138 -7.75 -13.24 5.91
N VAL A 139 -6.88 -12.59 5.13
CA VAL A 139 -7.17 -12.09 3.79
C VAL A 139 -7.31 -13.26 2.84
N ARG A 140 -8.41 -13.31 2.10
CA ARG A 140 -8.68 -14.37 1.12
C ARG A 140 -8.28 -13.92 -0.27
N LEU A 141 -7.99 -14.86 -1.16
CA LEU A 141 -7.65 -14.54 -2.55
C LEU A 141 -8.82 -13.89 -3.29
N GLU A 142 -10.05 -14.22 -2.91
CA GLU A 142 -11.26 -13.58 -3.44
C GLU A 142 -11.31 -12.09 -3.10
N ASP A 143 -10.94 -11.70 -1.86
CA ASP A 143 -10.91 -10.28 -1.46
C ASP A 143 -9.91 -9.49 -2.36
N ILE A 144 -8.78 -10.11 -2.73
CA ILE A 144 -7.80 -9.54 -3.68
C ILE A 144 -8.36 -9.46 -5.10
N TRP A 145 -9.12 -10.48 -5.51
CA TRP A 145 -9.75 -10.49 -6.82
C TRP A 145 -10.82 -9.43 -6.99
N ASP A 146 -11.55 -9.10 -5.94
CA ASP A 146 -12.52 -8.03 -6.00
C ASP A 146 -11.82 -6.66 -6.21
N THR A 147 -10.68 -6.42 -5.55
CA THR A 147 -9.86 -5.21 -5.79
C THR A 147 -9.41 -5.14 -7.24
N LEU A 148 -8.78 -6.21 -7.75
CA LEU A 148 -8.21 -6.21 -9.08
C LEU A 148 -9.33 -6.17 -10.15
N THR A 149 -10.44 -6.87 -9.95
CA THR A 149 -11.55 -6.85 -10.92
C THR A 149 -12.16 -5.45 -11.02
N THR A 150 -12.33 -4.77 -9.89
CA THR A 150 -12.77 -3.37 -9.84
C THR A 150 -11.83 -2.48 -10.63
N PHE A 151 -10.52 -2.68 -10.47
CA PHE A 151 -9.50 -1.91 -11.17
C PHE A 151 -9.52 -2.11 -12.70
N TYR A 152 -9.58 -3.37 -13.15
CA TYR A 152 -9.47 -3.76 -14.56
C TYR A 152 -10.79 -3.70 -15.33
N LYS A 153 -11.92 -3.36 -14.68
CA LYS A 153 -13.26 -3.25 -15.29
C LYS A 153 -13.55 -4.37 -16.31
N SER A 154 -13.36 -5.62 -15.89
CA SER A 154 -13.64 -6.85 -16.67
C SER A 154 -12.74 -7.21 -17.86
N LYS A 155 -11.61 -6.52 -18.12
CA LYS A 155 -10.63 -7.06 -19.09
C LYS A 155 -10.21 -8.47 -18.65
N ILE A 156 -10.51 -9.45 -19.51
CA ILE A 156 -10.54 -10.91 -19.28
C ILE A 156 -9.10 -11.50 -19.20
N VAL A 157 -8.23 -10.87 -18.43
CA VAL A 157 -6.98 -11.50 -18.02
C VAL A 157 -7.09 -11.63 -16.53
N LYS A 158 -7.59 -12.78 -16.06
CA LYS A 158 -7.43 -13.15 -14.65
C LYS A 158 -5.94 -12.98 -14.37
N PRO A 159 -5.55 -12.02 -13.51
CA PRO A 159 -4.15 -11.81 -13.27
C PRO A 159 -3.53 -13.13 -12.82
N ARG A 160 -2.29 -13.41 -13.20
CA ARG A 160 -1.62 -14.58 -12.66
C ARG A 160 -1.17 -14.21 -11.25
N ILE A 161 -2.05 -14.40 -10.25
CA ILE A 161 -1.58 -14.52 -8.86
C ILE A 161 -0.82 -15.84 -8.82
N ILE A 162 0.46 -15.75 -8.48
CA ILE A 162 1.30 -16.94 -8.32
C ILE A 162 0.78 -17.68 -7.09
N SER A 163 -0.15 -18.64 -7.27
CA SER A 163 -0.86 -19.32 -6.18
C SER A 163 0.08 -20.10 -5.24
N GLU A 164 -0.42 -20.46 -4.05
CA GLU A 164 0.28 -21.08 -2.90
C GLU A 164 1.30 -22.18 -3.22
N LYS A 165 1.22 -22.86 -4.37
CA LYS A 165 2.26 -23.81 -4.82
C LYS A 165 3.56 -23.16 -5.30
N HIS A 166 3.56 -21.87 -5.65
CA HIS A 166 4.71 -21.12 -6.18
C HIS A 166 4.93 -19.75 -5.50
N ARG A 167 4.40 -19.57 -4.28
CA ARG A 167 4.66 -18.49 -3.30
C ARG A 167 4.07 -17.10 -3.64
N PRO A 168 2.77 -16.88 -3.40
CA PRO A 168 2.19 -15.53 -3.42
C PRO A 168 2.43 -14.75 -2.14
N ARG A 169 2.72 -15.41 -1.01
CA ARG A 169 2.87 -14.81 0.33
C ARG A 169 4.20 -15.23 0.95
N PRO A 170 4.76 -14.45 1.89
CA PRO A 170 5.82 -14.96 2.76
C PRO A 170 5.36 -16.28 3.40
N ALA A 171 6.15 -17.34 3.27
CA ALA A 171 5.83 -18.63 3.90
C ALA A 171 5.85 -18.53 5.44
N VAL A 172 6.54 -17.53 5.97
CA VAL A 172 6.74 -17.28 7.39
C VAL A 172 5.88 -16.12 7.84
N GLN A 173 5.22 -16.30 8.98
CA GLN A 173 4.55 -15.23 9.71
C GLN A 173 5.60 -14.29 10.31
N LEU A 174 5.57 -13.01 9.93
CA LEU A 174 6.49 -11.98 10.41
C LEU A 174 5.87 -11.17 11.57
N GLN A 175 4.59 -10.84 11.45
CA GLN A 175 3.82 -10.10 12.43
C GLN A 175 3.12 -11.02 13.44
N LEU A 176 3.19 -10.66 14.71
CA LEU A 176 2.55 -11.38 15.83
C LEU A 176 1.46 -10.58 16.55
N ASP A 177 1.47 -9.26 16.41
CA ASP A 177 0.46 -8.34 16.96
C ASP A 177 -0.55 -7.93 15.88
N ASP A 178 -1.55 -7.14 16.25
CA ASP A 178 -2.63 -6.67 15.38
C ASP A 178 -2.36 -5.31 14.73
N TYR A 179 -1.42 -4.50 15.22
CA TYR A 179 -1.27 -3.08 14.84
C TYR A 179 -0.02 -2.75 14.00
N THR A 180 0.90 -3.69 13.77
CA THR A 180 2.17 -3.41 13.06
C THR A 180 2.15 -3.72 11.56
N CYS A 181 1.01 -4.13 10.98
CA CYS A 181 0.92 -4.49 9.56
C CYS A 181 1.39 -3.38 8.60
N GLY A 182 1.04 -2.12 8.89
CA GLY A 182 1.53 -0.97 8.13
C GLY A 182 3.06 -0.75 8.25
N VAL A 183 3.64 -1.06 9.41
CA VAL A 183 5.10 -0.93 9.66
C VAL A 183 5.85 -2.00 8.87
N TRP A 184 5.34 -3.24 8.87
CA TRP A 184 5.88 -4.33 8.07
C TRP A 184 5.80 -4.06 6.58
N LEU A 185 4.67 -3.50 6.11
CA LEU A 185 4.51 -3.08 4.73
C LEU A 185 5.55 -2.02 4.35
N HIS A 186 5.81 -1.04 5.22
CA HIS A 186 6.85 -0.03 4.98
C HIS A 186 8.27 -0.64 4.93
N ALA A 187 8.63 -1.49 5.89
CA ALA A 187 9.93 -2.17 5.91
C ALA A 187 10.16 -2.97 4.62
N PHE A 188 9.13 -3.70 4.19
CA PHE A 188 9.14 -4.45 2.94
C PHE A 188 9.38 -3.54 1.74
N LEU A 189 8.58 -2.48 1.58
CA LEU A 189 8.69 -1.55 0.46
C LEU A 189 10.06 -0.88 0.39
N LYS A 190 10.55 -0.36 1.52
CA LYS A 190 11.87 0.29 1.62
C LYS A 190 12.98 -0.66 1.18
N LYS A 191 12.93 -1.92 1.64
CA LYS A 191 13.92 -2.93 1.24
C LYS A 191 13.79 -3.30 -0.23
N TYR A 192 12.57 -3.49 -0.73
CA TYR A 192 12.31 -3.81 -2.12
C TYR A 192 12.83 -2.71 -3.05
N VAL A 193 12.50 -1.46 -2.78
CA VAL A 193 12.93 -0.31 -3.60
C VAL A 193 14.46 -0.14 -3.61
N ASN A 194 15.13 -0.49 -2.51
CA ASN A 194 16.59 -0.39 -2.40
C ASN A 194 17.33 -1.56 -3.09
N VAL A 195 16.78 -2.77 -3.05
CA VAL A 195 17.41 -3.98 -3.62
C VAL A 195 16.95 -4.25 -5.05
N GLY A 196 15.76 -3.76 -5.41
CA GLY A 196 15.17 -3.87 -6.74
C GLY A 196 14.98 -5.33 -7.18
N ASP A 197 15.47 -5.62 -8.38
CA ASP A 197 15.21 -6.88 -9.07
C ASP A 197 15.79 -8.13 -8.39
N LEU A 198 16.77 -7.94 -7.50
CA LEU A 198 17.42 -8.99 -6.70
C LEU A 198 16.61 -9.39 -5.45
N PHE A 199 15.49 -8.71 -5.20
CA PHE A 199 14.69 -8.94 -4.01
C PHE A 199 13.85 -10.23 -4.16
N ASP A 200 14.16 -11.23 -3.34
CA ASP A 200 13.36 -12.45 -3.20
C ASP A 200 12.59 -12.41 -1.88
N LEU A 201 11.25 -12.51 -1.99
CA LEU A 201 10.29 -12.56 -0.89
C LEU A 201 10.64 -13.59 0.19
N ASN A 202 11.37 -14.65 -0.16
CA ASN A 202 11.77 -15.70 0.77
C ASN A 202 12.97 -15.33 1.66
N HIS A 203 13.73 -14.31 1.26
CA HIS A 203 14.83 -13.76 2.04
C HIS A 203 14.37 -12.67 3.03
N MET A 204 13.05 -12.45 3.15
CA MET A 204 12.46 -11.67 4.25
C MET A 204 12.60 -12.35 5.62
N VAL A 205 12.71 -13.68 5.67
CA VAL A 205 12.76 -14.46 6.92
C VAL A 205 13.95 -14.12 7.83
N PRO A 206 15.19 -13.92 7.33
CA PRO A 206 16.30 -13.44 8.16
C PRO A 206 16.19 -11.95 8.55
N LEU A 207 15.21 -11.21 8.03
CA LEU A 207 14.93 -9.83 8.41
C LEU A 207 13.79 -9.84 9.44
N GLN A 208 14.11 -10.11 10.70
CA GLN A 208 13.30 -9.59 11.82
C GLN A 208 13.83 -8.19 12.12
N PRO A 209 13.39 -7.13 11.40
CA PRO A 209 13.78 -5.78 11.75
C PRO A 209 13.35 -5.49 13.18
N ASP A 210 14.10 -4.62 13.85
CA ASP A 210 13.61 -3.99 15.06
C ASP A 210 12.38 -3.14 14.70
N ILE A 211 11.19 -3.67 14.98
CA ILE A 211 9.92 -3.04 14.60
C ILE A 211 9.72 -1.71 15.31
N ALA A 212 10.29 -1.52 16.51
CA ALA A 212 10.25 -0.24 17.19
C ALA A 212 11.07 0.80 16.41
N LEU A 213 12.27 0.43 15.96
CA LEU A 213 13.11 1.28 15.12
C LEU A 213 12.43 1.61 13.79
N VAL A 214 11.88 0.63 13.09
CA VAL A 214 11.18 0.87 11.80
C VAL A 214 9.98 1.79 12.00
N ARG A 215 9.24 1.62 13.11
CA ARG A 215 8.10 2.50 13.45
C ARG A 215 8.57 3.94 13.69
N GLN A 216 9.69 4.12 14.38
CA GLN A 216 10.28 5.44 14.58
C GLN A 216 10.68 6.07 13.24
N GLU A 217 11.43 5.34 12.40
CA GLU A 217 11.82 5.79 11.06
C GLU A 217 10.60 6.15 10.19
N TYR A 218 9.53 5.37 10.30
CA TYR A 218 8.26 5.61 9.59
C TYR A 218 7.70 6.98 9.96
N PHE A 219 7.56 7.26 11.25
CA PHE A 219 6.99 8.53 11.71
C PHE A 219 7.93 9.70 11.44
N ASP A 220 9.24 9.54 11.59
CA ASP A 220 10.22 10.58 11.22
C ASP A 220 10.09 10.95 9.74
N THR A 221 10.03 9.94 8.86
CA THR A 221 9.87 10.14 7.42
C THR A 221 8.53 10.82 7.10
N LEU A 222 7.44 10.37 7.72
CA LEU A 222 6.12 10.95 7.52
C LEU A 222 6.08 12.42 7.99
N THR A 223 6.66 12.73 9.14
CA THR A 223 6.79 14.10 9.66
C THR A 223 7.45 14.98 8.61
N HIS A 224 8.61 14.55 8.12
CA HIS A 224 9.41 15.29 7.16
C HIS A 224 8.64 15.57 5.86
N ILE A 225 7.97 14.55 5.30
CA ILE A 225 7.12 14.71 4.09
C ILE A 225 6.02 15.76 4.30
N LEU A 226 5.42 15.78 5.49
CA LEU A 226 4.29 16.66 5.79
C LEU A 226 4.76 18.09 6.07
N THR A 227 5.90 18.27 6.74
CA THR A 227 6.46 19.60 7.02
C THR A 227 7.04 20.27 5.77
N GLU A 228 7.72 19.54 4.90
CA GLU A 228 8.26 20.09 3.64
C GLU A 228 7.18 20.58 2.67
N LYS A 229 5.93 20.13 2.83
CA LYS A 229 4.79 20.56 2.00
C LYS A 229 4.06 21.79 2.56
N MET A 230 4.37 22.22 3.78
CA MET A 230 3.74 23.36 4.45
C MET A 230 4.52 24.66 4.32
N ASP A 231 5.75 24.61 3.81
CA ASP A 231 6.59 25.74 3.41
C ASP A 231 6.46 26.04 1.90
#